data_AF-R9KWT7-F1
#
_entry.id   AF-R9KWT7-F1
#
_cell.length_a   1.000
_cell.length_b   1.000
_cell.length_c   1.000
_cell.angle_alpha   90.00
_cell.angle_beta   90.00
_cell.angle_gamma   90.00
#
_symmetry.space_group_name_H-M   'P 1'
#
loop_
_entity.id
_entity.type
_entity.pdbx_description
1 polymer ?
#
loop_
_entity_poly.entity_id
_entity_poly.type
_entity_poly.pdbx_seq_one_letter_code
_entity_poly.pdbx_strand_id
1 'polypeptide(L)'
;MNIKKSNEELIEALAEAAGAAFASLKENTKEHFYFYVFVFDEGLHPYISAWSYEALEKSMIEQQITDDEKSWWKWDSADSPYAVYGYEEFFGKVDELLDKRAGGLSDDELYGGEWEARIDCMEEAMKRLDASGLFGTGKERECVVINAEQAPPDDDGAEYNRALRLNPPSSLLSEYLETCENPENPQTLP
;
A
#
# COMPACT_ATOMS: atom_id res chain seq x y z
N MET A 1 6.14 -24.03 -13.19
CA MET A 1 7.01 -23.03 -12.52
C MET A 1 7.03 -23.35 -11.04
N ASN A 2 8.16 -23.22 -10.32
CA ASN A 2 8.14 -23.42 -8.87
C ASN A 2 7.48 -22.19 -8.24
N ILE A 3 6.31 -22.36 -7.61
CA ILE A 3 5.51 -21.26 -7.03
C ILE A 3 6.35 -20.37 -6.10
N LYS A 4 7.21 -20.98 -5.27
CA LYS A 4 8.10 -20.20 -4.39
C LYS A 4 9.07 -19.31 -5.15
N LYS A 5 9.64 -19.83 -6.25
CA LYS A 5 10.54 -19.06 -7.11
C LYS A 5 9.80 -17.95 -7.86
N SER A 6 8.56 -18.23 -8.28
CA SER A 6 7.68 -17.25 -8.93
C SER A 6 7.31 -16.10 -8.01
N ASN A 7 6.98 -16.40 -6.75
CA ASN A 7 6.63 -15.39 -5.77
C ASN A 7 7.85 -14.56 -5.38
N GLU A 8 9.02 -15.18 -5.19
CA GLU A 8 10.25 -14.44 -4.93
C GLU A 8 10.60 -13.46 -6.05
N GLU A 9 10.48 -13.87 -7.32
CA GLU A 9 10.70 -13.01 -8.48
C GLU A 9 9.73 -11.81 -8.51
N LEU A 10 8.46 -12.04 -8.17
CA LEU A 10 7.47 -10.97 -8.06
C LEU A 10 7.75 -10.04 -6.88
N ILE A 11 8.10 -10.57 -5.71
CA ILE A 11 8.46 -9.78 -4.52
C ILE A 11 9.66 -8.88 -4.81
N GLU A 12 10.70 -9.42 -5.45
CA GLU A 12 11.88 -8.63 -5.83
C GLU A 12 11.51 -7.49 -6.79
N ALA A 13 10.69 -7.77 -7.81
CA ALA A 13 10.24 -6.75 -8.75
C ALA A 13 9.36 -5.68 -8.10
N LEU A 14 8.44 -6.06 -7.21
CA LEU A 14 7.58 -5.14 -6.45
C LEU A 14 8.41 -4.25 -5.53
N ALA A 15 9.35 -4.83 -4.78
CA ALA A 15 10.23 -4.07 -3.89
C ALA A 15 11.14 -3.11 -4.67
N GLU A 16 11.68 -3.54 -5.81
CA GLU A 16 12.48 -2.68 -6.70
C GLU A 16 11.65 -1.50 -7.23
N ALA A 17 10.46 -1.78 -7.78
CA ALA A 17 9.59 -0.76 -8.38
C ALA A 17 9.07 0.25 -7.33
N ALA A 18 8.47 -0.21 -6.24
CA ALA A 18 7.98 0.67 -5.19
C ALA A 18 9.10 1.39 -4.44
N GLY A 19 10.22 0.71 -4.21
CA GLY A 19 11.40 1.34 -3.61
C GLY A 19 11.90 2.52 -4.44
N ALA A 20 11.99 2.34 -5.77
CA ALA A 20 12.37 3.41 -6.70
C ALA A 20 11.33 4.54 -6.72
N ALA A 21 10.04 4.21 -6.80
CA ALA A 21 8.95 5.18 -6.83
C ALA A 21 8.90 6.03 -5.55
N PHE A 22 8.93 5.40 -4.36
CA PHE A 22 8.94 6.11 -3.08
C PHE A 22 10.23 6.91 -2.86
N ALA A 23 11.38 6.42 -3.32
CA ALA A 23 12.64 7.18 -3.25
C ALA A 23 12.59 8.42 -4.14
N SER A 24 12.15 8.27 -5.39
CA SER A 24 11.94 9.36 -6.35
C SER A 24 10.97 10.39 -5.78
N LEU A 25 9.85 9.93 -5.20
CA LEU A 25 8.85 10.78 -4.59
C LEU A 25 9.45 11.65 -3.47
N LYS A 26 10.18 11.04 -2.53
CA LYS A 26 10.87 11.76 -1.44
C LYS A 26 11.89 12.78 -1.95
N GLU A 27 12.66 12.43 -2.99
CA GLU A 27 13.68 13.32 -3.55
C GLU A 27 13.06 14.54 -4.25
N ASN A 28 11.97 14.33 -4.99
CA ASN A 28 11.34 15.36 -5.80
C ASN A 28 10.45 16.32 -5.00
N THR A 29 9.81 15.86 -3.93
CA THR A 29 8.88 16.70 -3.15
C THR A 29 9.53 17.28 -1.89
N LYS A 30 10.44 16.54 -1.25
CA LYS A 30 11.04 16.88 0.06
C LYS A 30 10.00 17.10 1.17
N GLU A 31 8.87 16.42 1.05
CA GLU A 31 7.77 16.45 2.01
C GLU A 31 7.93 15.44 3.15
N HIS A 32 7.11 15.60 4.18
CA HIS A 32 7.10 14.73 5.36
C HIS A 32 5.97 13.70 5.23
N PHE A 33 6.32 12.56 4.67
CA PHE A 33 5.41 11.43 4.50
C PHE A 33 5.15 10.70 5.81
N TYR A 34 3.88 10.41 6.07
CA TYR A 34 3.43 9.61 7.22
C TYR A 34 2.71 8.33 6.81
N PHE A 35 2.40 8.17 5.53
CA PHE A 35 1.71 7.00 5.01
C PHE A 35 2.26 6.57 3.65
N TYR A 36 2.55 5.29 3.51
CA TYR A 36 2.96 4.65 2.25
C TYR A 36 2.18 3.37 2.05
N VAL A 37 1.60 3.18 0.88
CA VAL A 37 0.78 2.01 0.65
C VAL A 37 0.95 1.46 -0.75
N PHE A 38 0.87 0.15 -0.81
CA PHE A 38 0.73 -0.61 -2.03
C PHE A 38 -0.76 -0.95 -2.19
N VAL A 39 -1.40 -0.49 -3.26
CA VAL A 39 -2.83 -0.68 -3.51
C VAL A 39 -3.01 -1.75 -4.58
N PHE A 40 -3.86 -2.73 -4.29
CA PHE A 40 -4.29 -3.74 -5.24
C PHE A 40 -5.80 -3.63 -5.45
N ASP A 41 -6.19 -3.23 -6.64
CA ASP A 41 -7.60 -3.12 -7.02
C ASP A 41 -8.00 -4.17 -8.07
N GLU A 42 -9.25 -4.09 -8.52
CA GLU A 42 -9.78 -4.96 -9.58
C GLU A 42 -9.05 -4.86 -10.92
N GLY A 43 -8.15 -3.87 -11.09
CA GLY A 43 -7.28 -3.71 -12.25
C GLY A 43 -6.19 -4.78 -12.36
N LEU A 44 -6.05 -5.65 -11.35
CA LEU A 44 -5.09 -6.77 -11.27
C LEU A 44 -3.61 -6.35 -11.30
N HIS A 45 -3.31 -5.06 -11.31
CA HIS A 45 -1.96 -4.53 -11.30
C HIS A 45 -1.79 -3.57 -10.12
N PRO A 46 -0.91 -3.88 -9.17
CA PRO A 46 -0.75 -3.05 -7.99
C PRO A 46 0.04 -1.79 -8.30
N TYR A 47 -0.32 -0.70 -7.63
CA TYR A 47 0.37 0.57 -7.70
C TYR A 47 0.67 1.11 -6.31
N ILE A 48 1.49 2.16 -6.23
CA ILE A 48 1.74 2.82 -4.96
C ILE A 48 0.84 4.04 -4.76
N SER A 49 0.58 4.34 -3.50
CA SER A 49 0.04 5.62 -3.04
C SER A 49 0.78 6.05 -1.77
N ALA A 50 0.68 7.32 -1.41
CA ALA A 50 1.34 7.87 -0.22
C ALA A 50 0.66 9.14 0.26
N TRP A 51 0.75 9.44 1.56
CA TRP A 51 0.38 10.75 2.09
C TRP A 51 1.54 11.40 2.83
N SER A 52 1.70 12.70 2.58
CA SER A 52 2.49 13.62 3.37
C SER A 52 1.59 14.65 4.06
N TYR A 53 2.11 15.28 5.11
CA TYR A 53 1.37 16.34 5.78
C TYR A 53 1.10 17.52 4.84
N GLU A 54 2.07 17.86 3.99
CA GLU A 54 1.95 18.92 2.98
C GLU A 54 0.91 18.59 1.92
N ALA A 55 0.90 17.36 1.40
CA ALA A 55 -0.09 16.92 0.43
C ALA A 55 -1.50 16.87 1.03
N LEU A 56 -1.63 16.47 2.30
CA LEU A 56 -2.91 16.50 3.01
C LEU A 56 -3.46 17.93 3.13
N GLU A 57 -2.65 18.87 3.61
CA GLU A 57 -3.07 20.26 3.74
C GLU A 57 -3.52 20.85 2.40
N LYS A 58 -2.76 20.59 1.34
CA LYS A 58 -3.10 21.04 -0.01
C LYS A 58 -4.40 20.40 -0.51
N SER A 59 -4.53 19.08 -0.36
CA SER A 59 -5.70 18.33 -0.80
C SER A 59 -6.98 18.77 -0.07
N MET A 60 -6.91 19.00 1.24
CA MET A 60 -8.04 19.52 2.01
C MET A 60 -8.56 20.87 1.46
N ILE A 61 -7.67 21.76 1.05
CA ILE A 61 -8.05 23.06 0.47
C ILE A 61 -8.66 22.87 -0.92
N GLU A 62 -8.01 22.07 -1.77
CA GLU A 62 -8.42 21.88 -3.17
C GLU A 62 -9.78 21.18 -3.28
N GLN A 63 -10.01 20.17 -2.43
CA GLN A 63 -11.22 19.36 -2.40
C GLN A 63 -12.27 19.87 -1.41
N GLN A 64 -11.99 20.95 -0.67
CA GLN A 64 -12.87 21.54 0.34
C GLN A 64 -13.30 20.56 1.43
N ILE A 65 -12.38 19.68 1.84
CA ILE A 65 -12.59 18.68 2.89
C ILE A 65 -12.71 19.39 4.24
N THR A 66 -13.73 19.02 5.00
CA THR A 66 -13.96 19.57 6.34
C THR A 66 -13.04 18.91 7.38
N ASP A 67 -12.86 19.57 8.52
CA ASP A 67 -12.08 18.98 9.63
C ASP A 67 -12.71 17.67 10.15
N ASP A 68 -14.03 17.51 10.01
CA ASP A 68 -14.74 16.29 10.42
C ASP A 68 -14.43 15.10 9.49
N GLU A 69 -14.18 15.37 8.20
CA GLU A 69 -13.84 14.35 7.19
C GLU A 69 -12.34 14.03 7.16
N LYS A 70 -11.50 14.91 7.73
CA LYS A 70 -10.04 14.79 7.74
C LYS A 70 -9.54 13.45 8.28
N SER A 71 -10.21 12.90 9.29
CA SER A 71 -9.80 11.66 9.97
C SER A 71 -9.74 10.47 9.04
N TRP A 72 -10.65 10.39 8.08
CA TRP A 72 -10.68 9.35 7.05
C TRP A 72 -9.92 9.77 5.78
N TRP A 73 -10.11 11.02 5.33
CA TRP A 73 -9.50 11.54 4.10
C TRP A 73 -7.99 11.35 4.02
N LYS A 74 -7.31 11.51 5.15
CA LYS A 74 -5.85 11.40 5.25
C LYS A 74 -5.27 9.99 5.04
N TRP A 75 -6.15 8.99 4.94
CA TRP A 75 -5.78 7.60 4.68
C TRP A 75 -6.33 7.11 3.34
N ASP A 76 -7.10 7.92 2.62
CA ASP A 76 -7.66 7.53 1.33
C ASP A 76 -6.54 7.35 0.30
N SER A 77 -6.27 6.09 -0.05
CA SER A 77 -5.18 5.75 -0.95
C SER A 77 -5.51 6.06 -2.42
N ALA A 78 -6.79 6.12 -2.79
CA ALA A 78 -7.25 6.42 -4.14
C ALA A 78 -7.25 7.93 -4.43
N ASP A 79 -7.66 8.75 -3.46
CA ASP A 79 -7.71 10.21 -3.60
C ASP A 79 -6.42 10.93 -3.18
N SER A 80 -5.39 10.18 -2.80
CA SER A 80 -4.06 10.73 -2.59
C SER A 80 -3.52 11.42 -3.85
N PRO A 81 -2.89 12.60 -3.73
CA PRO A 81 -2.14 13.24 -4.82
C PRO A 81 -0.99 12.39 -5.39
N TYR A 82 -0.59 11.32 -4.71
CA TYR A 82 0.49 10.42 -5.09
C TYR A 82 0.02 9.02 -5.48
N ALA A 83 -1.30 8.82 -5.62
CA ALA A 83 -1.83 7.61 -6.25
C ALA A 83 -1.18 7.44 -7.64
N VAL A 84 -0.77 6.21 -7.95
CA VAL A 84 -0.11 5.79 -9.19
C VAL A 84 1.21 6.52 -9.52
N TYR A 85 1.83 7.19 -8.55
CA TYR A 85 3.08 7.93 -8.79
C TYR A 85 4.20 7.00 -9.31
N GLY A 86 4.83 7.40 -10.41
CA GLY A 86 5.97 6.67 -11.00
C GLY A 86 5.58 5.33 -11.63
N TYR A 87 4.29 5.03 -11.81
CA TYR A 87 3.84 3.75 -12.36
C TYR A 87 4.48 3.45 -13.72
N GLU A 88 4.33 4.37 -14.69
CA GLU A 88 4.89 4.21 -16.04
C GLU A 88 6.42 4.05 -16.06
N GLU A 89 7.11 4.59 -15.04
CA GLU A 89 8.57 4.63 -14.97
C GLU A 89 9.16 3.37 -14.32
N PHE A 90 8.50 2.83 -13.29
CA PHE A 90 9.08 1.81 -12.42
C PHE A 90 8.38 0.44 -12.50
N PHE A 91 7.12 0.36 -12.94
CA PHE A 91 6.30 -0.85 -12.81
C PHE A 91 6.28 -1.78 -14.03
N GLY A 92 6.94 -1.42 -15.15
CA GLY A 92 6.88 -2.25 -16.37
C GLY A 92 7.31 -3.71 -16.20
N LYS A 93 8.32 -3.99 -15.38
CA LYS A 93 8.74 -5.38 -15.07
C LYS A 93 7.71 -6.13 -14.21
N VAL A 94 7.02 -5.42 -13.32
CA VAL A 94 5.94 -5.98 -12.50
C VAL A 94 4.78 -6.37 -13.41
N ASP A 95 4.39 -5.49 -14.34
CA ASP A 95 3.33 -5.75 -15.33
C ASP A 95 3.62 -7.01 -16.14
N GLU A 96 4.82 -7.12 -16.71
CA GLU A 96 5.22 -8.29 -17.49
C GLU A 96 5.13 -9.60 -16.70
N LEU A 97 5.49 -9.57 -15.40
CA LEU A 97 5.40 -10.74 -14.53
C LEU A 97 3.95 -11.10 -14.21
N LEU A 98 3.11 -10.12 -13.91
CA LEU A 98 1.70 -10.32 -13.58
C LEU A 98 0.90 -10.83 -14.79
N ASP A 99 1.11 -10.25 -15.98
CA ASP A 99 0.51 -10.70 -17.24
C ASP A 99 0.89 -12.13 -17.55
N LYS A 100 2.17 -12.47 -17.39
CA LYS A 100 2.67 -13.83 -17.62
C LYS A 100 2.07 -14.83 -16.64
N ARG A 101 1.87 -14.44 -15.37
CA ARG A 101 1.23 -15.29 -14.36
C ARG A 101 -0.26 -15.49 -14.66
N ALA A 102 -0.94 -14.44 -15.13
CA ALA A 102 -2.35 -14.48 -15.49
C ALA A 102 -2.63 -15.22 -16.80
N GLY A 103 -1.69 -15.22 -17.77
CA GLY A 103 -1.86 -15.68 -19.16
C GLY A 103 -2.23 -17.16 -19.40
N GLY A 104 -2.63 -17.90 -18.39
CA GLY A 104 -3.17 -19.25 -18.51
C GLY A 104 -4.08 -19.67 -17.34
N LEU A 105 -4.50 -18.72 -16.50
CA LEU A 105 -5.39 -18.97 -15.38
C LEU A 105 -6.85 -18.81 -15.81
N SER A 106 -7.75 -19.58 -15.20
CA SER A 106 -9.18 -19.24 -15.22
C SER A 106 -9.47 -18.05 -14.29
N ASP A 107 -10.65 -17.45 -14.43
CA ASP A 107 -11.11 -16.40 -13.52
C ASP A 107 -11.10 -16.88 -12.06
N ASP A 108 -11.56 -18.11 -11.79
CA ASP A 108 -11.53 -18.69 -10.44
C ASP A 108 -10.11 -18.82 -9.87
N GLU A 109 -9.11 -19.12 -10.71
CA GLU A 109 -7.71 -19.20 -10.30
C GLU A 109 -7.11 -17.80 -10.09
N LEU A 110 -7.50 -16.85 -10.92
CA LEU A 110 -7.04 -15.47 -10.90
C LEU A 110 -7.55 -14.70 -9.67
N TYR A 111 -8.86 -14.76 -9.43
CA TYR A 111 -9.54 -14.12 -8.28
C TYR A 111 -9.52 -14.98 -7.01
N GLY A 112 -8.93 -16.17 -7.07
CA GLY A 112 -8.69 -17.03 -5.92
C GLY A 112 -7.23 -16.98 -5.47
N GLY A 113 -6.48 -18.06 -5.74
CA GLY A 113 -5.13 -18.23 -5.20
C GLY A 113 -4.08 -17.25 -5.75
N GLU A 114 -4.23 -16.76 -6.98
CA GLU A 114 -3.29 -15.77 -7.53
C GLU A 114 -3.53 -14.38 -6.92
N TRP A 115 -4.78 -14.01 -6.63
CA TRP A 115 -5.14 -12.78 -5.92
C TRP A 115 -4.49 -12.71 -4.54
N GLU A 116 -4.70 -13.75 -3.71
CA GLU A 116 -4.07 -13.88 -2.39
C GLU A 116 -2.54 -13.83 -2.49
N ALA A 117 -1.96 -14.55 -3.47
CA ALA A 117 -0.53 -14.56 -3.66
C ALA A 117 0.06 -13.19 -4.03
N ARG A 118 -0.67 -12.35 -4.78
CA ARG A 118 -0.23 -10.99 -5.13
C ARG A 118 -0.19 -10.09 -3.91
N ILE A 119 -1.24 -10.11 -3.09
CA ILE A 119 -1.31 -9.34 -1.83
C ILE A 119 -0.20 -9.77 -0.88
N ASP A 120 0.04 -11.08 -0.71
CA ASP A 120 1.14 -11.60 0.11
C ASP A 120 2.51 -11.11 -0.41
N CYS A 121 2.69 -11.07 -1.73
CA CYS A 121 3.92 -10.56 -2.33
C CYS A 121 4.11 -9.06 -2.08
N MET A 122 3.03 -8.27 -2.10
CA MET A 122 3.06 -6.84 -1.79
C MET A 122 3.40 -6.59 -0.32
N GLU A 123 2.77 -7.32 0.62
CA GLU A 123 3.09 -7.24 2.05
C GLU A 123 4.59 -7.53 2.29
N GLU A 124 5.11 -8.63 1.71
CA GLU A 124 6.51 -9.00 1.86
C GLU A 124 7.46 -7.98 1.19
N ALA A 125 7.08 -7.38 0.06
CA ALA A 125 7.84 -6.29 -0.56
C ALA A 125 7.93 -5.07 0.36
N MET A 126 6.81 -4.63 0.95
CA MET A 126 6.77 -3.52 1.92
C MET A 126 7.65 -3.81 3.14
N LYS A 127 7.61 -5.04 3.65
CA LYS A 127 8.45 -5.48 4.76
C LYS A 127 9.94 -5.43 4.44
N ARG A 128 10.35 -5.78 3.21
CA ARG A 128 11.75 -5.71 2.78
C ARG A 128 12.23 -4.25 2.64
N LEU A 129 11.37 -3.38 2.12
CA LEU A 129 11.62 -1.94 2.04
C LEU A 129 11.73 -1.29 3.44
N ASP A 130 10.91 -1.74 4.38
CA ASP A 130 11.03 -1.34 5.78
C ASP A 130 12.37 -1.76 6.38
N ALA A 131 12.75 -3.03 6.19
CA ALA A 131 14.02 -3.55 6.66
C ALA A 131 15.25 -2.85 6.03
N SER A 132 15.12 -2.27 4.83
CA SER A 132 16.17 -1.47 4.21
C SER A 132 16.26 -0.03 4.76
N GLY A 133 15.35 0.36 5.66
CA GLY A 133 15.28 1.71 6.22
C GLY A 133 14.63 2.75 5.30
N LEU A 134 13.88 2.32 4.27
CA LEU A 134 13.25 3.25 3.32
C LEU A 134 12.27 4.19 4.03
N PHE A 135 11.55 3.68 5.03
CA PHE A 135 10.49 4.39 5.76
C PHE A 135 10.99 5.03 7.08
N GLY A 136 12.30 5.23 7.19
CA GLY A 136 12.95 5.74 8.40
C GLY A 136 13.44 4.63 9.32
N THR A 137 14.15 5.02 10.38
CA THR A 137 14.67 4.09 11.39
C THR A 137 14.41 4.60 12.80
N GLY A 138 14.30 3.68 13.77
CA GLY A 138 14.07 4.04 15.17
C GLY A 138 12.83 4.91 15.35
N LYS A 139 13.00 6.11 15.91
CA LYS A 139 11.89 7.02 16.20
C LYS A 139 11.22 7.62 14.96
N GLU A 140 11.96 7.80 13.87
CA GLU A 140 11.38 8.28 12.62
C GLU A 140 10.38 7.26 12.07
N ARG A 141 10.70 5.96 12.19
CA ARG A 141 9.84 4.89 11.73
C ARG A 141 8.52 4.78 12.49
N GLU A 142 8.49 5.16 13.77
CA GLU A 142 7.26 5.20 14.57
C GLU A 142 6.26 6.27 14.07
N CYS A 143 6.73 7.25 13.29
CA CYS A 143 5.93 8.33 12.70
C CYS A 143 5.45 8.02 11.27
N VAL A 144 5.58 6.78 10.82
CA VAL A 144 5.15 6.35 9.48
C VAL A 144 4.25 5.12 9.63
N VAL A 145 3.20 5.04 8.82
CA VAL A 145 2.41 3.84 8.61
C VAL A 145 2.69 3.33 7.20
N ILE A 146 2.89 2.02 7.08
CA ILE A 146 2.98 1.35 5.79
C ILE A 146 1.95 0.24 5.69
N ASN A 147 1.39 0.01 4.51
CA ASN A 147 0.48 -1.12 4.31
C ASN A 147 0.51 -1.69 2.88
N ALA A 148 -0.14 -2.85 2.72
CA ALA A 148 -0.62 -3.36 1.44
C ALA A 148 -2.14 -3.48 1.53
N GLU A 149 -2.84 -2.73 0.69
CA GLU A 149 -4.30 -2.61 0.68
C GLU A 149 -4.89 -3.35 -0.50
N GLN A 150 -6.10 -3.84 -0.26
CA GLN A 150 -7.00 -4.32 -1.30
C GLN A 150 -8.15 -3.32 -1.43
N ALA A 151 -8.52 -2.97 -2.66
CA ALA A 151 -9.64 -2.08 -2.95
C ALA A 151 -10.65 -2.76 -3.90
N PRO A 152 -11.91 -2.97 -3.49
CA PRO A 152 -12.48 -2.65 -2.17
C PRO A 152 -11.88 -3.51 -1.04
N PRO A 153 -11.94 -3.03 0.21
CA PRO A 153 -11.48 -3.79 1.36
C PRO A 153 -12.28 -5.09 1.51
N ASP A 154 -11.62 -6.13 2.02
CA ASP A 154 -12.30 -7.35 2.44
C ASP A 154 -12.92 -7.13 3.83
N ASP A 155 -14.19 -7.52 3.98
CA ASP A 155 -14.93 -7.45 5.26
C ASP A 155 -14.44 -8.47 6.32
N ASP A 156 -13.16 -8.87 6.26
CA ASP A 156 -12.53 -9.90 7.09
C ASP A 156 -11.43 -9.35 8.02
N GLY A 157 -11.15 -8.05 7.94
CA GLY A 157 -10.11 -7.38 8.72
C GLY A 157 -8.69 -7.73 8.31
N ALA A 158 -8.45 -8.25 7.11
CA ALA A 158 -7.11 -8.59 6.65
C ALA A 158 -6.19 -7.37 6.55
N GLU A 159 -6.71 -6.20 6.18
CA GLU A 159 -5.97 -4.93 6.15
C GLU A 159 -5.45 -4.53 7.54
N TYR A 160 -6.32 -4.58 8.55
CA TYR A 160 -5.97 -4.33 9.96
C TYR A 160 -4.82 -5.25 10.40
N ASN A 161 -4.92 -6.53 10.07
CA ASN A 161 -3.92 -7.52 10.44
C ASN A 161 -2.58 -7.32 9.71
N ARG A 162 -2.58 -6.88 8.45
CA ARG A 162 -1.37 -6.51 7.71
C ARG A 162 -0.68 -5.31 8.32
N ALA A 163 -1.44 -4.27 8.66
CA ALA A 163 -0.93 -3.07 9.30
C ALA A 163 -0.21 -3.38 10.62
N LEU A 164 -0.76 -4.28 11.45
CA LEU A 164 -0.11 -4.75 12.69
C LEU A 164 1.21 -5.51 12.45
N ARG A 165 1.33 -6.26 11.35
CA ARG A 165 2.56 -7.01 11.02
C ARG A 165 3.65 -6.13 10.42
N LEU A 166 3.26 -5.08 9.70
CA LEU A 166 4.16 -4.21 8.96
C LEU A 166 4.70 -3.02 9.78
N ASN A 167 4.05 -2.66 10.89
CA ASN A 167 4.37 -1.44 11.63
C ASN A 167 4.75 -1.71 13.08
N PRO A 168 5.73 -0.98 13.64
CA PRO A 168 5.94 -0.98 15.07
C PRO A 168 4.72 -0.32 15.78
N PRO A 169 4.42 -0.72 17.02
CA PRO A 169 3.38 -0.04 17.80
C PRO A 169 3.67 1.46 17.95
N SER A 170 2.75 2.30 17.52
CA SER A 170 2.84 3.76 17.64
C SER A 170 1.44 4.39 17.71
N SER A 171 1.36 5.65 18.15
CA SER A 171 0.10 6.38 18.16
C SER A 171 -0.47 6.56 16.75
N LEU A 172 0.39 6.73 15.74
CA LEU A 172 -0.04 6.88 14.35
C LEU A 172 -0.61 5.57 13.79
N LEU A 173 0.00 4.43 14.14
CA LEU A 173 -0.57 3.13 13.79
C LEU A 173 -1.94 2.93 14.46
N SER A 174 -2.07 3.26 15.75
CA SER A 174 -3.37 3.16 16.44
C SER A 174 -4.44 4.00 15.75
N GLU A 175 -4.10 5.20 15.29
CA GLU A 175 -5.01 6.07 14.56
C GLU A 175 -5.40 5.50 13.18
N TYR A 176 -4.46 4.93 12.43
CA TYR A 176 -4.79 4.25 11.16
C TYR A 176 -5.66 3.01 11.38
N LEU A 177 -5.39 2.23 12.43
CA LEU A 177 -6.19 1.04 12.73
C LEU A 177 -7.65 1.34 13.10
N GLU A 178 -7.98 2.59 13.46
CA GLU A 178 -9.37 3.04 13.65
C GLU A 178 -10.13 3.19 12.34
N THR A 179 -9.43 3.29 11.19
CA THR A 179 -10.05 3.40 9.86
C THR A 179 -10.14 2.07 9.13
N CYS A 180 -9.33 1.08 9.50
CA CYS A 180 -9.45 -0.27 8.98
C CYS A 180 -10.69 -0.96 9.57
N GLU A 181 -11.30 -1.88 8.80
CA GLU A 181 -12.30 -2.77 9.38
C GLU A 181 -11.68 -3.67 10.46
N ASN A 182 -12.27 -3.65 11.65
CA ASN A 182 -11.77 -4.43 12.77
C ASN A 182 -12.43 -5.82 12.78
N PRO A 183 -11.66 -6.92 12.72
CA PRO A 183 -12.21 -8.28 12.73
C PRO A 183 -12.93 -8.63 14.05
N GLU A 184 -12.64 -7.93 15.14
CA GLU A 184 -13.34 -8.07 16.43
C GLU A 184 -14.55 -7.13 16.58
N ASN A 185 -14.74 -6.17 15.65
CA ASN A 185 -15.87 -5.25 15.64
C ASN A 185 -16.20 -4.78 14.20
N PRO A 186 -16.91 -5.59 13.39
CA PRO A 186 -17.19 -5.33 11.98
C PRO A 186 -18.22 -4.21 11.72
N GLN A 187 -18.33 -3.23 12.63
CA GLN A 187 -19.32 -2.14 12.56
C GLN A 187 -18.70 -0.75 12.35
N THR A 188 -17.45 -0.65 11.91
CA THR A 188 -16.80 0.67 11.72
C THR A 188 -16.54 0.98 10.25
N LEU A 189 -17.61 1.12 9.47
CA LEU A 189 -17.65 2.06 8.35
C LEU A 189 -19.02 2.77 8.36
N PRO A 190 -19.07 4.11 8.26
CA PRO A 190 -20.34 4.85 8.10
C PRO A 190 -21.05 4.57 6.77
#